data_AF-A0A534TTF0-F1
#
_entry.id   AF-A0A534TTF0-F1
#
_cell.length_a   1.000
_cell.length_b   1.000
_cell.length_c   1.000
_cell.angle_alpha   90.00
_cell.angle_beta   90.00
_cell.angle_gamma   90.00
#
_symmetry.space_group_name_H-M   'P 1'
#
loop_
_entity.id
_entity.type
_entity.pdbx_description
1 polymer ?
#
loop_
_entity_poly.entity_id
_entity_poly.type
_entity_poly.pdbx_seq_one_letter_code
_entity_poly.pdbx_strand_id
1 'polypeptide(L)' 'MDFSEMVHTGPGTLAGRYLRMFWQPVCCSYELSVGRALPIRIMGEDFTLYRGDSG' A
#
# COMPACT_ATOMS: atom_id res chain seq x y z
N MET A 1 -24.14 -12.41 9.48
CA MET A 1 -22.69 -12.14 9.47
C MET A 1 -22.51 -10.80 8.81
N ASP A 2 -21.88 -9.84 9.48
CA ASP A 2 -21.62 -8.53 8.89
C ASP A 2 -20.36 -8.63 8.01
N PHE A 3 -20.53 -8.43 6.70
CA PHE A 3 -19.42 -8.50 5.74
C PHE A 3 -18.46 -7.31 5.86
N SER A 4 -18.88 -6.24 6.55
CA SER A 4 -18.09 -5.04 6.83
C SER A 4 -16.71 -5.38 7.43
N GLU A 5 -16.65 -6.32 8.37
CA GLU A 5 -15.40 -6.71 9.03
C GLU A 5 -14.37 -7.34 8.09
N MET A 6 -14.82 -7.96 6.99
CA MET A 6 -13.94 -8.63 6.01
C MET A 6 -13.50 -7.71 4.87
N VAL A 7 -14.24 -6.64 4.58
CA VAL A 7 -13.97 -5.77 3.42
C VAL A 7 -13.15 -4.53 3.77
N HIS A 8 -13.18 -4.09 5.03
CA HIS A 8 -12.38 -2.95 5.45
C HIS A 8 -10.92 -3.36 5.67
N THR A 9 -9.99 -2.69 4.99
CA THR A 9 -8.55 -2.99 5.03
C THR A 9 -7.72 -1.93 5.78
N GLY A 10 -8.39 -0.96 6.41
CA GLY A 10 -7.75 0.11 7.18
C GLY A 10 -6.96 -0.40 8.40
N PRO A 11 -6.19 0.48 9.08
CA PRO A 11 -5.50 0.14 10.31
C PRO A 11 -6.47 -0.44 11.37
N GLY A 12 -6.06 -1.54 12.02
CA GLY A 12 -6.82 -2.15 13.11
C GLY A 12 -8.02 -3.01 12.69
N THR A 13 -8.39 -3.07 11.41
CA THR A 13 -9.48 -3.96 10.94
C THR A 13 -9.01 -5.41 10.81
N LEU A 14 -9.94 -6.37 10.77
CA LEU A 14 -9.59 -7.80 10.63
C LEU A 14 -8.80 -8.06 9.34
N ALA A 15 -9.34 -7.66 8.18
CA ALA A 15 -8.66 -7.82 6.90
C ALA A 15 -7.40 -6.95 6.79
N GLY A 16 -7.39 -5.76 7.39
CA GLY A 16 -6.23 -4.87 7.43
C GLY A 16 -5.05 -5.48 8.17
N ARG A 17 -5.30 -6.09 9.34
CA ARG A 17 -4.26 -6.85 10.08
C ARG A 17 -3.77 -8.06 9.27
N TYR A 18 -4.68 -8.78 8.63
CA TYR A 18 -4.33 -9.96 7.85
C TYR A 18 -3.45 -9.64 6.63
N LEU A 19 -3.84 -8.67 5.81
CA LEU A 19 -3.12 -8.32 4.57
C LEU A 19 -1.71 -7.75 4.82
N ARG A 20 -1.48 -7.07 5.95
CA ARG A 20 -0.15 -6.55 6.36
C ARG A 20 0.84 -7.63 6.78
N MET A 21 0.40 -8.87 6.94
CA MET A 21 1.30 -10.00 7.16
C MET A 21 2.02 -10.44 5.88
N PHE A 22 1.65 -9.90 4.72
CA PHE A 22 2.17 -10.29 3.40
C PHE A 22 2.66 -9.10 2.60
N TRP A 23 3.57 -9.37 1.67
CA TRP A 23 4.02 -8.38 0.69
C TRP A 23 2.90 -8.06 -0.30
N GLN A 24 2.62 -6.76 -0.45
CA GLN A 24 1.64 -6.24 -1.39
C GLN A 24 2.35 -5.54 -2.55
N PRO A 25 2.02 -5.87 -3.82
CA PRO A 25 2.43 -5.04 -4.95
C PRO A 25 1.60 -3.75 -4.94
N VAL A 26 2.26 -2.59 -4.80
CA VAL A 26 1.57 -1.29 -4.64
C VAL A 26 1.82 -0.29 -5.78
N CYS A 27 2.76 -0.59 -6.68
CA CYS A 27 3.14 0.27 -7.79
C CYS A 27 3.87 -0.55 -8.85
N CYS A 28 3.66 -0.25 -10.13
CA CYS A 28 4.49 -0.80 -11.20
C CYS A 28 5.81 -0.02 -11.32
N SER A 29 6.89 -0.71 -11.68
CA SER A 29 8.21 -0.09 -11.75
C SER A 29 8.32 1.03 -12.79
N TYR A 30 7.53 0.99 -13.86
CA TYR A 30 7.52 2.03 -14.89
C TYR A 30 6.78 3.31 -14.48
N GLU A 31 5.96 3.25 -13.43
CA GLU A 31 5.23 4.42 -12.89
C GLU A 31 6.12 5.25 -11.95
N LEU A 32 7.14 4.64 -11.34
CA LEU A 32 8.06 5.27 -10.40
C LEU A 32 9.34 5.75 -11.11
N SER A 33 9.32 6.98 -11.64
CA SER A 33 10.51 7.58 -12.27
C SER A 33 11.64 7.82 -11.26
N VAL A 34 12.90 7.71 -11.71
CA VAL A 34 14.09 8.03 -10.90
C VAL A 34 14.03 9.48 -10.43
N GLY A 35 14.39 9.72 -9.16
CA GLY A 35 14.44 11.06 -8.58
C GLY A 35 13.08 11.71 -8.33
N ARG A 36 11.98 10.98 -8.59
CA ARG A 36 10.61 11.49 -8.40
C ARG A 36 9.89 10.72 -7.30
N ALA A 37 9.42 11.48 -6.30
CA ALA A 37 8.52 10.97 -5.27
C ALA A 37 7.12 10.72 -5.87
N LEU A 38 6.54 9.56 -5.55
CA LEU A 38 5.18 9.19 -5.92
C LEU A 38 4.35 8.96 -4.65
N PRO A 39 3.42 9.85 -4.30
CA PRO A 39 2.50 9.63 -3.19
C PRO A 39 1.51 8.52 -3.56
N ILE A 40 1.27 7.60 -2.65
CA ILE A 40 0.30 6.51 -2.81
C ILE A 40 -0.55 6.38 -1.54
N ARG A 41 -1.78 5.89 -1.71
CA ARG A 41 -2.62 5.44 -0.60
C ARG A 41 -2.91 3.96 -0.74
N ILE A 42 -2.57 3.19 0.29
CA ILE A 42 -2.81 1.75 0.35
C ILE A 42 -3.32 1.40 1.75
N MET A 43 -4.37 0.58 1.82
CA MET A 43 -4.94 0.12 3.10
C MET A 43 -5.27 1.23 4.11
N GLY A 44 -5.75 2.38 3.60
CA GLY A 44 -6.16 3.52 4.42
C GLY A 44 -5.01 4.39 4.96
N GLU A 45 -3.77 4.15 4.54
CA GLU A 45 -2.60 4.92 4.96
C GLU A 45 -1.87 5.55 3.77
N ASP A 46 -1.26 6.70 4.03
CA ASP A 46 -0.51 7.48 3.06
C ASP A 46 0.98 7.16 3.13
N PHE A 47 1.55 6.87 1.96
CA PHE A 47 2.98 6.60 1.79
C PHE A 47 3.53 7.40 0.62
N THR A 48 4.85 7.48 0.55
CA THR A 48 5.57 8.03 -0.60
C THR A 48 6.60 7.02 -1.07
N LEU A 49 6.49 6.60 -2.32
CA LEU A 49 7.52 5.81 -2.98
C LEU A 49 8.57 6.74 -3.57
N TYR A 50 9.84 6.34 -3.46
CA TYR A 50 10.95 7.05 -4.07
C TYR A 50 11.92 6.04 -4.68
N ARG A 51 12.33 6.30 -5.93
CA ARG A 51 13.39 5.55 -6.61
C ARG A 51 14.66 6.40 -6.62
N GLY A 52 15.72 5.87 -6.01
CA GLY A 52 17.05 6.48 -6.04
C GLY A 52 17.73 6.32 -7.40
N ASP A 53 18.87 7.00 -7.58
CA ASP A 53 19.59 7.05 -8.86
C ASP A 53 20.18 5.70 -9.28
N SER A 54 20.45 4.80 -8.33
CA SER A 54 21.01 3.46 -8.58
C SER A 54 19.97 2.36 -8.78
N GLY A 55 18.68 2.69 -8.73
CA GLY A 55 17.58 1.72 -8.59
C GLY A 55 16.96 1.75 -7.20
#